data_AF-A0A4D6C7F5-F1
#
_entry.id   AF-A0A4D6C7F5-F1
#
_cell.length_a   1.000
_cell.length_b   1.000
_cell.length_c   1.000
_cell.angle_alpha   90.00
_cell.angle_beta   90.00
_cell.angle_gamma   90.00
#
_symmetry.space_group_name_H-M   'P 1'
#
loop_
_entity.id
_entity.type
_entity.pdbx_description
1 polymer ?
#
loop_
_entity_poly.entity_id
_entity_poly.type
_entity_poly.pdbx_seq_one_letter_code
_entity_poly.pdbx_strand_id
1 'polypeptide(L)'
;MLYIFNKTISDSKSILCSLTVLYGINEFQSKKICKNIGINPQITLNKLKNNHVNRIITYINKNLKVEQILKKLKTEKLNELIEIKSNRGIRQNQGLPVRGQRTHTNAKTSKNLKKIFIQKRVLRNKRPFKIQKKTKK
;
A
#
# COMPACT_ATOMS: atom_id res chain seq x y z
N MET A 1 -21.51 4.75 4.45
CA MET A 1 -20.07 4.50 4.69
C MET A 1 -19.77 3.06 4.31
N LEU A 2 -19.24 2.83 3.11
CA LEU A 2 -18.89 1.49 2.67
C LEU A 2 -17.46 1.13 3.10
N TYR A 3 -17.31 -0.02 3.77
CA TYR A 3 -16.01 -0.58 4.15
C TYR A 3 -15.60 -1.64 3.12
N ILE A 4 -14.54 -1.37 2.36
CA ILE A 4 -13.95 -2.34 1.44
C ILE A 4 -12.46 -2.49 1.80
N PHE A 5 -12.02 -3.72 2.05
CA PHE A 5 -10.62 -4.05 2.42
C PHE A 5 -10.02 -3.18 3.54
N ASN A 6 -10.77 -3.00 4.63
CA ASN A 6 -10.37 -2.20 5.80
C ASN A 6 -10.10 -0.72 5.50
N LYS A 7 -10.65 -0.18 4.41
CA LYS A 7 -10.70 1.27 4.15
C LYS A 7 -12.14 1.76 4.03
N THR A 8 -12.35 2.96 4.55
CA THR A 8 -13.55 3.74 4.33
C THR A 8 -13.51 4.35 2.94
N ILE A 9 -14.51 4.05 2.13
CA ILE A 9 -14.68 4.66 0.81
C ILE A 9 -15.80 5.70 0.90
N SER A 10 -15.57 6.85 0.27
CA SER A 10 -16.54 7.94 0.24
C SER A 10 -17.68 7.60 -0.73
N ASP A 11 -18.85 7.52 -0.13
CA ASP A 11 -20.18 7.30 -0.69
C ASP A 11 -20.55 8.24 -1.88
N SER A 12 -20.06 9.49 -1.86
CA SER A 12 -20.39 10.52 -2.86
C SER A 12 -19.59 10.44 -4.15
N LYS A 13 -18.49 9.65 -4.18
CA LYS A 13 -17.60 9.57 -5.33
C LYS A 13 -18.07 8.52 -6.35
N SER A 14 -17.71 8.74 -7.62
CA SER A 14 -17.90 7.76 -8.69
C SER A 14 -17.10 6.49 -8.40
N ILE A 15 -17.58 5.34 -8.85
CA ILE A 15 -16.90 4.04 -8.66
C ILE A 15 -15.45 4.11 -9.14
N LEU A 16 -15.24 4.81 -10.26
CA LEU A 16 -13.92 5.02 -10.85
C LEU A 16 -12.91 5.56 -9.83
N CYS A 17 -13.25 6.66 -9.17
CA CYS A 17 -12.42 7.35 -8.18
C CYS A 17 -12.47 6.69 -6.79
N SER A 18 -13.58 6.02 -6.47
CA SER A 18 -13.76 5.32 -5.19
C SER A 18 -12.81 4.13 -5.06
N LEU A 19 -12.62 3.34 -6.12
CA LEU A 19 -11.74 2.17 -6.10
C LEU A 19 -10.25 2.51 -6.07
N THR A 20 -9.83 3.68 -6.57
CA THR A 20 -8.40 4.09 -6.57
C THR A 20 -7.87 4.42 -5.18
N VAL A 21 -8.76 4.58 -4.19
CA VAL A 21 -8.37 4.71 -2.78
C VAL A 21 -7.64 3.44 -2.30
N LEU A 22 -7.91 2.28 -2.91
CA LEU A 22 -7.27 1.01 -2.58
C LEU A 22 -5.86 0.93 -3.19
N TYR A 23 -4.88 0.56 -2.37
CA TYR A 23 -3.49 0.43 -2.80
C TYR A 23 -3.34 -0.71 -3.81
N GLY A 24 -2.87 -0.35 -5.00
CA GLY A 24 -2.67 -1.28 -6.11
C GLY A 24 -3.72 -1.14 -7.21
N ILE A 25 -4.82 -0.41 -6.97
CA ILE A 25 -5.85 -0.14 -7.96
C ILE A 25 -5.66 1.27 -8.53
N ASN A 26 -5.54 1.35 -9.86
CA ASN A 26 -5.47 2.59 -10.61
C ASN A 26 -6.77 2.82 -11.39
N GLU A 27 -6.92 3.99 -12.01
CA GLU A 27 -8.08 4.33 -12.84
C GLU A 27 -8.32 3.28 -13.95
N PHE A 28 -7.26 2.85 -14.64
CA PHE A 28 -7.34 1.80 -15.66
C PHE A 28 -7.89 0.48 -15.10
N GLN A 29 -7.40 0.05 -13.94
CA GLN A 29 -7.87 -1.20 -13.32
C GLN A 29 -9.31 -1.08 -12.86
N SER A 30 -9.70 0.08 -12.32
CA SER A 30 -11.07 0.38 -11.94
C SER A 30 -12.02 0.29 -13.14
N LYS A 31 -11.68 0.90 -14.28
CA LYS A 31 -12.44 0.74 -15.54
C LYS A 31 -12.55 -0.72 -15.97
N LYS A 32 -11.45 -1.49 -15.86
CA LYS A 32 -11.43 -2.91 -16.20
C LYS A 32 -12.36 -3.74 -15.29
N ILE A 33 -12.37 -3.47 -13.98
CA ILE A 33 -13.28 -4.10 -13.02
C ILE A 33 -14.73 -3.79 -13.40
N CYS A 34 -15.05 -2.53 -13.64
CA CYS A 34 -16.40 -2.10 -14.05
C CYS A 34 -16.85 -2.76 -15.36
N LYS A 35 -15.97 -2.82 -16.37
CA LYS A 35 -16.25 -3.47 -17.66
C LYS A 35 -16.56 -4.96 -17.50
N ASN A 36 -15.80 -5.66 -16.66
CA ASN A 36 -15.99 -7.10 -16.48
C ASN A 36 -17.25 -7.46 -15.68
N ILE A 37 -17.72 -6.57 -14.82
CA ILE A 37 -18.94 -6.77 -14.03
C ILE A 37 -20.18 -6.22 -14.77
N GLY A 38 -19.98 -5.38 -15.79
CA GLY A 38 -21.06 -4.74 -16.55
C GLY A 38 -21.67 -3.54 -15.84
N ILE A 39 -20.86 -2.76 -15.11
CA ILE A 39 -21.31 -1.57 -14.37
C ILE A 39 -20.76 -0.31 -15.05
N ASN A 40 -21.58 0.73 -15.16
CA ASN A 40 -21.11 2.03 -15.62
C ASN A 40 -20.16 2.66 -14.57
N PRO A 41 -18.90 2.97 -14.93
CA PRO A 41 -17.90 3.49 -13.99
C PRO A 41 -18.21 4.89 -13.43
N GLN A 42 -19.09 5.65 -14.07
CA GLN A 42 -19.49 7.00 -13.64
C GLN A 42 -20.57 7.00 -12.56
N ILE A 43 -21.20 5.85 -12.28
CA ILE A 43 -22.19 5.73 -11.22
C ILE A 43 -21.54 6.04 -9.87
N THR A 44 -22.26 6.76 -9.01
CA THR A 44 -21.83 7.03 -7.63
C THR A 44 -21.99 5.80 -6.75
N LEU A 45 -21.11 5.63 -5.77
CA LEU A 45 -21.08 4.46 -4.91
C LEU A 45 -22.41 4.24 -4.16
N ASN A 46 -23.09 5.33 -3.78
CA ASN A 46 -24.41 5.28 -3.13
C ASN A 46 -25.51 4.63 -3.96
N LYS A 47 -25.40 4.65 -5.29
CA LYS A 47 -26.41 4.10 -6.19
C LYS A 47 -26.18 2.62 -6.49
N LEU A 48 -25.11 2.01 -5.97
CA LEU A 48 -24.82 0.60 -6.19
C LEU A 48 -25.67 -0.30 -5.31
N LYS A 49 -26.26 -1.33 -5.92
CA LYS A 49 -26.90 -2.42 -5.18
C LYS A 49 -25.84 -3.28 -4.48
N ASN A 50 -26.18 -3.84 -3.32
CA ASN A 50 -25.28 -4.71 -2.54
C ASN A 50 -24.74 -5.91 -3.33
N ASN A 51 -25.53 -6.47 -4.26
CA ASN A 51 -25.08 -7.55 -5.15
C ASN A 51 -23.90 -7.11 -6.03
N HIS A 52 -23.95 -5.90 -6.59
CA HIS A 52 -22.86 -5.38 -7.41
C HIS A 52 -21.60 -5.13 -6.58
N VAL A 53 -21.75 -4.66 -5.34
CA VAL A 53 -20.62 -4.50 -4.40
C VAL A 53 -19.94 -5.85 -4.12
N ASN A 54 -20.72 -6.89 -3.85
CA ASN A 54 -20.18 -8.24 -3.63
C ASN A 54 -19.47 -8.79 -4.87
N ARG A 55 -20.00 -8.53 -6.07
CA ARG A 55 -19.34 -8.87 -7.35
C ARG A 55 -18.00 -8.15 -7.51
N ILE A 56 -17.91 -6.88 -7.13
CA ILE A 56 -16.65 -6.13 -7.16
C ILE A 56 -15.63 -6.76 -6.20
N ILE A 57 -16.04 -7.06 -4.96
CA ILE A 57 -15.16 -7.66 -3.95
C ILE A 57 -14.64 -9.03 -4.39
N THR A 58 -15.54 -9.92 -4.85
CA THR A 58 -15.17 -11.25 -5.34
C THR A 58 -14.25 -11.19 -6.55
N TYR A 59 -14.53 -10.30 -7.50
CA TYR A 59 -13.65 -10.08 -8.66
C TYR A 59 -12.25 -9.60 -8.23
N ILE A 60 -12.17 -8.65 -7.30
CA ILE A 60 -10.88 -8.13 -6.81
C ILE A 60 -10.10 -9.24 -6.12
N ASN A 61 -10.72 -10.00 -5.20
CA ASN A 61 -10.06 -11.08 -4.48
C ASN A 61 -9.53 -12.19 -5.40
N LYS A 62 -10.27 -12.54 -6.45
CA LYS A 62 -9.88 -13.61 -7.37
C LYS A 62 -8.77 -13.19 -8.32
N ASN A 63 -8.80 -11.96 -8.82
CA ASN A 63 -7.97 -11.57 -9.97
C ASN A 63 -6.81 -10.64 -9.62
N LEU A 64 -6.85 -9.95 -8.48
CA LEU A 64 -5.91 -8.88 -8.16
C LEU A 64 -5.30 -9.06 -6.76
N LYS A 65 -4.01 -8.79 -6.65
CA LYS A 65 -3.32 -8.68 -5.36
C LYS A 65 -3.35 -7.21 -4.93
N VAL A 66 -4.08 -6.92 -3.86
CA VAL A 66 -4.37 -5.54 -3.42
C VAL A 66 -3.93 -5.34 -1.96
N GLU A 67 -3.75 -4.08 -1.56
CA GLU A 67 -3.44 -3.66 -0.18
C GLU A 67 -2.27 -4.41 0.47
N GLN A 68 -2.52 -5.15 1.54
CA GLN A 68 -1.50 -5.72 2.40
C GLN A 68 -0.71 -6.82 1.68
N ILE A 69 -1.39 -7.62 0.86
CA ILE A 69 -0.75 -8.69 0.08
C ILE A 69 0.27 -8.07 -0.89
N LEU A 70 -0.12 -7.02 -1.61
CA LEU A 70 0.76 -6.33 -2.55
C LEU A 70 1.93 -5.62 -1.84
N LYS A 71 1.67 -4.99 -0.68
CA LYS A 71 2.72 -4.36 0.14
C LYS A 71 3.73 -5.41 0.63
N LYS A 72 3.25 -6.55 1.13
CA LYS A 72 4.10 -7.64 1.63
C LYS A 72 5.01 -8.20 0.53
N LEU A 73 4.44 -8.51 -0.63
CA LEU A 73 5.20 -9.01 -1.78
C LEU A 73 6.30 -8.03 -2.24
N LYS A 74 6.00 -6.72 -2.24
CA LYS A 74 7.01 -5.71 -2.56
C LYS A 74 8.12 -5.64 -1.51
N THR A 75 7.79 -5.78 -0.23
CA THR A 75 8.78 -5.79 0.85
C THR A 75 9.64 -7.05 0.86
N GLU A 76 9.04 -8.22 0.61
CA GLU A 76 9.75 -9.51 0.52
C GLU A 76 10.79 -9.44 -0.61
N LYS A 77 10.35 -9.05 -1.82
CA LYS A 77 11.26 -8.88 -2.96
C LYS A 77 12.39 -7.88 -2.71
N LEU A 78 12.13 -6.83 -1.93
CA LEU A 78 13.15 -5.84 -1.57
C LEU A 78 14.15 -6.41 -0.57
N ASN A 79 13.69 -7.20 0.40
CA ASN A 79 14.55 -7.87 1.38
C ASN A 79 15.44 -8.91 0.70
N GLU A 80 14.90 -9.71 -0.23
CA GLU A 80 15.67 -10.66 -1.04
C GLU A 80 16.83 -9.96 -1.76
N LEU A 81 16.57 -8.82 -2.41
CA LEU A 81 17.62 -8.06 -3.10
C LEU A 81 18.73 -7.57 -2.16
N ILE A 82 18.39 -7.28 -0.90
CA ILE A 82 19.34 -6.85 0.15
C ILE A 82 20.13 -8.06 0.66
N GLU A 83 19.46 -9.19 0.92
CA GLU A 83 20.08 -10.43 1.40
C GLU A 83 21.09 -10.98 0.39
N ILE A 84 20.74 -10.97 -0.90
CA ILE A 84 21.65 -11.35 -2.01
C ILE A 84 22.82 -10.37 -2.16
N LYS A 85 22.75 -9.17 -1.56
CA LYS A 85 23.71 -8.07 -1.72
C LYS A 85 23.88 -7.62 -3.19
N SER A 86 22.81 -7.71 -3.98
CA SER A 86 22.79 -7.11 -5.31
C SER A 86 23.09 -5.61 -5.25
N ASN A 87 23.67 -5.01 -6.29
CA ASN A 87 23.91 -3.56 -6.34
C ASN A 87 22.62 -2.77 -6.04
N ARG A 88 21.47 -3.24 -6.54
CA ARG A 88 20.15 -2.65 -6.25
C ARG A 88 19.81 -2.69 -4.75
N GLY A 89 20.06 -3.83 -4.09
CA GLY A 89 19.85 -3.99 -2.65
C GLY A 89 20.77 -3.11 -1.82
N ILE A 90 22.06 -3.05 -2.15
CA ILE A 90 23.04 -2.20 -1.46
C ILE A 90 22.61 -0.73 -1.53
N ARG A 91 22.23 -0.25 -2.73
CA ARG A 91 21.76 1.12 -2.96
C ARG A 91 20.48 1.43 -2.18
N GLN A 92 19.52 0.50 -2.20
CA GLN A 92 18.28 0.62 -1.44
C GLN A 92 18.53 0.68 0.08
N ASN A 93 19.43 -0.16 0.61
CA ASN A 93 19.82 -0.15 2.02
C ASN A 93 20.57 1.14 2.41
N GLN A 94 21.41 1.65 1.50
CA GLN A 94 22.09 2.94 1.66
C GLN A 94 21.14 4.14 1.54
N GLY A 95 19.95 3.98 0.96
CA GLY A 95 18.99 5.07 0.75
C GLY A 95 19.35 5.94 -0.46
N LEU A 96 20.04 5.36 -1.45
CA LEU A 96 20.50 6.05 -2.64
C LEU A 96 19.69 5.58 -3.86
N PRO A 97 19.60 6.40 -4.93
CA PRO A 97 18.82 6.04 -6.11
C PRO A 97 19.35 4.77 -6.78
N VAL A 98 18.42 3.89 -7.16
CA VAL A 98 18.72 2.53 -7.64
C VAL A 98 18.90 2.45 -9.17
N ARG A 99 18.41 3.45 -9.91
CA ARG A 99 18.38 3.45 -11.40
C ARG A 99 19.54 4.21 -12.04
N GLY A 100 20.73 4.20 -11.43
CA GLY A 100 21.92 4.86 -11.98
C GLY A 100 21.88 6.39 -12.01
N GLN A 101 21.03 7.02 -11.20
CA GLN A 101 20.89 8.48 -11.16
C GLN A 101 22.08 9.14 -10.43
N ARG A 102 22.43 10.37 -10.82
CA ARG A 102 23.50 11.17 -10.20
C ARG A 102 23.20 11.46 -8.71
N THR A 103 24.16 11.18 -7.83
CA THR A 103 24.00 11.34 -6.37
C THR A 103 24.69 12.54 -5.74
N HIS A 104 25.55 13.25 -6.48
CA HIS A 104 26.31 14.38 -5.98
C HIS A 104 25.41 15.55 -5.54
N THR A 105 24.44 15.92 -6.36
CA THR A 105 23.54 17.06 -6.11
C THR A 105 22.12 16.61 -5.73
N ASN A 106 21.39 15.99 -6.66
CA ASN A 106 19.95 15.80 -6.58
C ASN A 106 19.55 14.36 -6.22
N ALA A 107 19.77 13.96 -4.96
CA ALA A 107 19.34 12.66 -4.42
C ALA A 107 18.44 12.77 -3.16
N LYS A 108 17.84 13.95 -2.93
CA LYS A 108 17.11 14.28 -1.70
C LYS A 108 15.93 13.35 -1.41
N THR A 109 15.11 13.03 -2.41
CA THR A 109 13.94 12.15 -2.26
C THR A 109 14.32 10.77 -1.72
N SER A 110 15.29 10.11 -2.36
CA SER A 110 15.80 8.80 -1.92
C SER A 110 16.42 8.85 -0.52
N LYS A 111 17.26 9.86 -0.26
CA LYS A 111 17.91 10.04 1.05
C LYS A 111 16.90 10.27 2.18
N ASN A 112 15.83 11.02 1.91
CA ASN A 112 14.77 11.32 2.89
C ASN A 112 13.89 10.09 3.17
N LEU A 113 13.56 9.29 2.16
CA LEU A 113 12.76 8.08 2.34
C LEU A 113 13.44 7.06 3.29
N LYS A 114 14.78 6.98 3.29
CA LYS A 114 15.52 6.14 4.24
C LYS A 114 15.32 6.59 5.70
N LYS A 115 15.31 7.90 5.97
CA LYS A 115 15.09 8.43 7.34
C LYS A 115 13.74 7.99 7.89
N ILE A 116 12.69 8.07 7.06
CA ILE A 116 11.33 7.65 7.43
C ILE A 116 11.29 6.14 7.73
N PHE A 117 11.98 5.33 6.92
CA PHE A 117 12.03 3.88 7.13
C PHE A 117 12.76 3.49 8.42
N ILE A 118 13.89 4.14 8.73
CA ILE A 118 14.63 3.93 9.98
C ILE A 118 13.81 4.36 11.18
N GLN A 119 13.17 5.53 11.15
CA GLN A 119 12.29 5.99 12.23
C GLN A 119 11.14 5.01 12.49
N LYS A 120 10.49 4.49 11.43
CA LYS A 120 9.47 3.44 11.58
C LYS A 120 10.01 2.15 12.19
N ARG A 121 11.22 1.72 11.82
CA ARG A 121 11.89 0.55 12.44
C ARG A 121 12.17 0.79 13.92
N VAL A 122 12.70 1.96 14.28
CA VAL A 122 12.99 2.33 15.68
C VAL A 122 11.71 2.38 16.51
N LEU A 123 10.64 3.01 16.00
CA LEU A 123 9.34 3.04 16.67
C LEU A 123 8.73 1.65 16.87
N ARG A 124 8.87 0.74 15.90
CA ARG A 124 8.41 -0.65 16.01
C ARG A 124 9.19 -1.45 17.05
N ASN A 125 10.48 -1.16 17.22
CA ASN A 125 11.35 -1.87 18.16
C ASN A 125 11.33 -1.28 19.58
N LYS A 126 10.69 -0.12 19.80
CA LYS A 126 10.37 0.38 21.14
C LYS A 126 9.26 -0.49 21.73
N ARG A 127 9.61 -1.61 22.38
CA ARG A 127 8.72 -2.23 23.36
C ARG A 127 8.37 -1.17 24.41
N PRO A 128 7.11 -1.03 24.85
CA PRO A 128 6.83 -0.20 26.01
C PRO A 128 7.61 -0.81 27.17
N PHE A 129 8.59 -0.09 27.72
CA PHE A 129 9.21 -0.46 28.97
C PHE A 129 8.08 -0.54 30.00
N LYS A 130 7.61 -1.76 30.33
CA LYS A 130 6.79 -1.96 31.52
C LYS A 130 7.71 -1.62 32.70
N ILE A 131 7.57 -0.42 33.23
CA ILE A 131 8.12 -0.06 34.52
C ILE A 131 7.46 -1.03 35.50
N GLN A 132 8.18 -2.07 35.92
CA GLN A 132 7.74 -2.89 37.03
C GLN A 132 7.74 -1.97 38.24
N LYS A 133 6.55 -1.51 38.65
CA LYS A 133 6.39 -0.86 39.96
C LYS A 133 6.83 -1.91 40.97
N LYS A 134 8.04 -1.74 41.53
CA LYS A 134 8.45 -2.50 42.72
C LYS A 134 7.42 -2.18 43.79
N THR A 135 6.53 -3.12 44.06
CA THR A 135 5.72 -3.09 45.28
C THR A 135 6.71 -3.15 46.43
N LYS A 136 6.90 -2.02 47.14
CA LYS A 136 7.59 -2.03 48.43
C LYS A 136 6.77 -2.94 49.35
N LYS A 137 7.43 -3.97 49.88
CA LYS A 137 6.93 -4.70 51.04
C LYS A 137 6.88 -3.76 52.24
#